data_AF-A0A972U4X8-F1
#
_entry.id   AF-A0A972U4X8-F1
#
_cell.length_a   1.000
_cell.length_b   1.000
_cell.length_c   1.000
_cell.angle_alpha   90.00
_cell.angle_beta   90.00
_cell.angle_gamma   90.00
#
_symmetry.space_group_name_H-M   'P 1'
#
loop_
_entity.id
_entity.type
_entity.pdbx_description
1 polymer ?
#
loop_
_entity_poly.entity_id
_entity_poly.type
_entity_poly.pdbx_seq_one_letter_code
_entity_poly.pdbx_strand_id
1 'polypeptide(L)'
;MTTAQFVGVAGGLLGLTGGIVGAYFSIKNTNGPKERAFVAKGSVVALLTVLLVAGLMIFLPKPSGALMWIPFGLLMFPAIKYWNRKQENIRQEELQGGAERQ
;
A
#
# COMPACT_ATOMS: atom_id res chain seq x y z
N MET A 1 -20.04 20.98 16.08
CA MET A 1 -19.19 19.85 15.64
C MET A 1 -19.01 18.92 16.82
N THR A 2 -19.39 17.64 16.72
CA THR A 2 -19.26 16.69 17.83
C THR A 2 -17.82 16.13 17.90
N THR A 3 -17.41 15.59 19.04
CA THR A 3 -16.10 14.93 19.21
C THR A 3 -15.88 13.82 18.17
N ALA A 4 -16.94 13.09 17.80
CA ALA A 4 -16.89 12.07 16.75
C ALA A 4 -16.54 12.62 15.36
N GLN A 5 -17.01 13.83 15.01
CA GLN A 5 -16.69 14.46 13.73
C GLN A 5 -15.22 14.90 13.68
N PHE A 6 -14.68 15.43 14.79
CA PHE A 6 -13.26 15.77 14.89
C PHE A 6 -12.36 14.54 14.73
N VAL A 7 -12.69 13.42 15.40
CA VAL A 7 -11.94 12.17 15.27
C VAL A 7 -11.98 11.65 13.83
N GLY A 8 -13.15 11.73 13.16
CA GLY A 8 -13.28 11.33 11.76
C GLY A 8 -12.41 12.16 10.80
N VAL A 9 -12.45 13.49 10.94
CA VAL A 9 -11.66 14.40 10.09
C VAL A 9 -10.15 14.24 10.37
N ALA A 10 -9.75 14.20 11.64
CA ALA A 10 -8.35 14.02 12.02
C ALA A 10 -7.81 12.66 11.53
N GLY A 11 -8.58 11.58 11.69
CA GLY A 11 -8.22 10.26 11.20
C GLY A 11 -8.07 10.21 9.67
N GLY A 12 -8.98 10.85 8.92
CA GLY A 12 -8.89 10.95 7.46
C GLY A 12 -7.64 11.70 6.99
N LEU A 13 -7.35 12.86 7.60
CA LEU A 13 -6.16 13.64 7.25
C LEU A 13 -4.85 12.89 7.57
N LEU A 14 -4.79 12.23 8.73
CA LEU A 14 -3.64 11.42 9.12
C LEU A 14 -3.45 10.22 8.18
N GLY A 15 -4.54 9.55 7.79
CA GLY A 15 -4.50 8.42 6.86
C GLY A 15 -4.00 8.83 5.47
N LEU A 16 -4.50 9.93 4.91
CA LEU A 16 -4.05 10.45 3.62
C LEU A 16 -2.57 10.87 3.67
N THR A 17 -2.19 11.62 4.70
CA THR A 17 -0.81 12.10 4.87
C THR A 17 0.15 10.91 5.02
N GLY A 18 -0.19 9.94 5.88
CA GLY A 18 0.61 8.73 6.06
C GLY A 18 0.74 7.91 4.77
N GLY A 19 -0.34 7.78 3.99
CA GLY A 19 -0.32 7.08 2.70
C GLY A 19 0.58 7.74 1.66
N ILE A 20 0.50 9.08 1.52
CA ILE A 20 1.33 9.84 0.57
C ILE A 20 2.80 9.80 0.99
N VAL A 21 3.10 10.05 2.27
CA VAL A 21 4.46 10.03 2.80
C VAL A 21 5.07 8.62 2.66
N GLY A 22 4.33 7.58 3.01
CA GLY A 22 4.76 6.19 2.85
C GLY A 22 5.06 5.83 1.39
N ALA A 23 4.17 6.21 0.46
CA ALA A 23 4.39 6.00 -0.98
C ALA A 23 5.63 6.74 -1.49
N TYR A 24 5.83 8.00 -1.07
CA TYR A 24 7.00 8.79 -1.45
C TYR A 24 8.31 8.14 -0.97
N PHE A 25 8.39 7.76 0.31
CA PHE A 25 9.58 7.09 0.84
C PHE A 25 9.82 5.73 0.17
N SER A 26 8.75 4.98 -0.13
CA SER A 26 8.84 3.70 -0.83
C SER A 26 9.45 3.86 -2.23
N ILE A 27 8.97 4.83 -3.01
CA ILE A 27 9.48 5.14 -4.35
C ILE A 27 10.90 5.73 -4.29
N LYS A 28 11.21 6.55 -3.28
CA LYS A 28 12.55 7.16 -3.14
C LYS A 28 13.64 6.14 -2.78
N ASN A 29 13.27 5.05 -2.10
CA ASN A 29 14.21 4.02 -1.64
C ASN A 29 14.55 2.96 -2.70
N THR A 30 14.00 3.06 -3.93
CA THR A 30 14.34 2.16 -5.04
C THR A 30 15.59 2.61 -5.77
N ASN A 31 16.44 1.68 -6.19
CA ASN A 31 17.74 1.99 -6.80
C ASN A 31 17.73 1.92 -8.34
N GLY A 32 16.77 1.21 -8.94
CA GLY A 32 16.68 1.05 -10.39
C GLY A 32 15.36 1.56 -11.02
N PRO A 33 15.36 1.86 -12.34
CA PRO A 33 14.20 2.41 -13.04
C PRO A 33 13.01 1.44 -13.10
N LYS A 34 13.24 0.13 -13.27
CA LYS A 34 12.18 -0.88 -13.26
C LYS A 34 11.67 -1.13 -11.85
N GLU A 35 12.57 -1.17 -10.85
CA GLU A 35 12.18 -1.26 -9.44
C GLU A 35 11.26 -0.09 -9.06
N ARG A 36 11.65 1.14 -9.42
CA ARG A 36 10.87 2.36 -9.16
C ARG A 36 9.49 2.32 -9.81
N ALA A 37 9.40 1.89 -11.06
CA ALA A 37 8.13 1.77 -11.77
C ALA A 37 7.20 0.72 -11.14
N PHE A 38 7.76 -0.41 -10.68
CA PHE A 38 7.01 -1.44 -9.98
C PHE A 38 6.47 -0.92 -8.64
N VAL A 39 7.32 -0.29 -7.84
CA VAL A 39 6.95 0.28 -6.53
C VAL A 39 5.90 1.38 -6.68
N ALA A 40 6.05 2.28 -7.66
CA ALA A 40 5.05 3.33 -7.93
C ALA A 40 3.67 2.76 -8.27
N LYS A 41 3.62 1.75 -9.16
CA LYS A 41 2.35 1.03 -9.47
C LYS A 41 1.79 0.36 -8.21
N GLY A 42 2.65 -0.22 -7.38
CA GLY A 42 2.28 -0.80 -6.10
C GLY A 42 1.68 0.15 -5.11
N SER A 43 2.28 1.33 -4.94
CA SER A 43 1.76 2.38 -4.07
C SER A 43 0.36 2.82 -4.50
N VAL A 44 0.10 2.93 -5.81
CA VAL A 44 -1.24 3.24 -6.34
C VAL A 44 -2.22 2.11 -6.02
N VAL A 45 -1.85 0.85 -6.27
CA VAL A 45 -2.71 -0.31 -5.94
C VAL A 45 -3.00 -0.39 -4.44
N ALA A 46 -2.02 -0.14 -3.59
CA ALA A 46 -2.19 -0.13 -2.14
C ALA A 46 -3.14 0.98 -1.70
N LEU A 47 -2.97 2.20 -2.22
CA LEU A 47 -3.88 3.32 -1.94
C LEU A 47 -5.32 3.02 -2.39
N LEU A 48 -5.49 2.51 -3.62
CA LEU A 48 -6.81 2.12 -4.13
C LEU A 48 -7.43 1.01 -3.29
N THR A 49 -6.64 0.04 -2.83
CA THR A 49 -7.12 -1.06 -1.97
C THR A 49 -7.61 -0.51 -0.63
N VAL A 50 -6.86 0.40 -0.01
CA VAL A 50 -7.26 1.04 1.25
C VAL A 50 -8.53 1.87 1.06
N LEU A 51 -8.63 2.66 -0.01
CA LEU A 51 -9.83 3.44 -0.32
C LEU A 51 -11.05 2.54 -0.59
N LEU A 52 -10.85 1.43 -1.30
CA LEU A 52 -11.89 0.45 -1.58
C LEU A 52 -12.38 -0.22 -0.29
N VAL A 53 -11.47 -0.68 0.57
CA VAL A 53 -11.82 -1.29 1.87
C VAL A 53 -12.53 -0.25 2.76
N ALA A 54 -12.01 0.97 2.85
CA ALA A 54 -12.63 2.05 3.62
C ALA A 54 -14.04 2.38 3.10
N GLY A 55 -14.21 2.47 1.77
CA GLY A 55 -15.51 2.66 1.14
C GLY A 55 -16.48 1.51 1.44
N LEU A 56 -16.05 0.26 1.26
CA LEU A 56 -16.84 -0.93 1.60
C LEU A 56 -17.27 -0.93 3.06
N MET A 57 -16.40 -0.54 4.00
CA MET A 57 -16.76 -0.44 5.43
C MET A 57 -17.81 0.64 5.72
N ILE A 58 -17.90 1.70 4.91
CA ILE A 58 -18.95 2.72 5.05
C ILE A 58 -20.30 2.20 4.53
N PHE A 59 -20.29 1.42 3.45
CA PHE A 59 -21.52 0.90 2.82
C PHE A 59 -22.06 -0.38 3.47
N LEU A 60 -21.23 -1.19 4.15
CA LEU A 60 -21.67 -2.45 4.77
C LEU A 60 -22.29 -2.25 6.17
N PRO A 61 -23.52 -2.74 6.43
CA PRO A 61 -24.13 -2.67 7.76
C PRO A 61 -23.40 -3.57 8.78
N LYS A 62 -23.23 -3.08 10.02
CA LYS A 62 -22.67 -3.88 11.13
C LYS A 62 -23.56 -5.12 11.37
N PRO A 63 -22.98 -6.33 11.50
CA PRO A 63 -21.61 -6.66 11.89
C PRO A 63 -20.64 -7.00 10.74
N SER A 64 -21.10 -7.01 9.49
CA SER A 64 -20.31 -7.47 8.33
C SER A 64 -19.02 -6.67 8.10
N GLY A 65 -19.01 -5.38 8.45
CA GLY A 65 -17.80 -4.54 8.41
C GLY A 65 -16.66 -5.00 9.32
N ALA A 66 -16.95 -5.59 10.47
CA ALA A 66 -15.93 -6.16 11.36
C ALA A 66 -15.38 -7.49 10.78
N LEU A 67 -16.25 -8.26 10.12
CA LEU A 67 -15.88 -9.52 9.48
C LEU A 67 -14.87 -9.31 8.33
N MET A 68 -14.88 -8.16 7.65
CA MET A 68 -13.92 -7.81 6.60
C MET A 68 -12.46 -7.70 7.08
N TRP A 69 -12.21 -7.45 8.37
CA TRP A 69 -10.85 -7.46 8.91
C TRP A 69 -10.20 -8.84 8.84
N ILE A 70 -10.98 -9.92 8.88
CA ILE A 70 -10.50 -11.29 8.81
C ILE A 70 -9.88 -11.60 7.43
N PRO A 71 -10.61 -11.49 6.30
CA PRO A 71 -10.02 -11.71 4.99
C PRO A 71 -8.95 -10.66 4.67
N PHE A 72 -9.13 -9.41 5.10
CA PHE A 72 -8.11 -8.38 4.89
C PHE A 72 -6.78 -8.71 5.59
N GLY A 73 -6.82 -9.04 6.88
CA GLY A 73 -5.65 -9.44 7.66
C GLY A 73 -5.02 -10.72 7.12
N LEU A 74 -5.83 -11.72 6.76
CA LEU A 74 -5.35 -12.99 6.22
C LEU A 74 -4.66 -12.83 4.86
N LEU A 75 -5.20 -12.00 3.96
CA LEU A 75 -4.65 -11.77 2.63
C LEU A 75 -3.45 -10.81 2.63
N MET A 76 -3.37 -9.90 3.62
CA MET A 76 -2.27 -8.94 3.72
C MET A 76 -0.90 -9.60 3.86
N PHE A 77 -0.75 -10.57 4.78
CA PHE A 77 0.54 -11.22 5.01
C PHE A 77 1.14 -11.89 3.77
N PRO A 78 0.42 -12.75 3.02
CA PRO A 78 0.94 -13.34 1.80
C PRO A 78 1.15 -12.29 0.69
N ALA A 79 0.27 -11.28 0.59
CA ALA A 79 0.42 -10.21 -0.39
C ALA A 79 1.71 -9.41 -0.19
N ILE A 80 2.03 -9.02 1.06
CA ILE A 80 3.30 -8.35 1.38
C ILE A 80 4.49 -9.23 1.00
N LYS A 81 4.47 -10.51 1.38
CA LYS A 81 5.57 -11.44 1.05
C LYS A 81 5.77 -11.57 -0.45
N TYR A 82 4.68 -11.72 -1.21
CA TYR A 82 4.72 -11.79 -2.66
C TYR A 82 5.29 -10.50 -3.27
N TRP A 83 4.79 -9.34 -2.79
CA TRP A 83 5.23 -8.03 -3.26
C TRP A 83 6.73 -7.82 -3.04
N ASN A 84 7.20 -8.09 -1.83
CA ASN A 84 8.62 -7.93 -1.47
C ASN A 84 9.51 -8.87 -2.29
N ARG A 85 9.11 -10.14 -2.49
CA ARG A 85 9.85 -11.07 -3.35
C ARG A 85 9.92 -10.57 -4.80
N LYS A 86 8.81 -10.04 -5.33
CA LYS A 86 8.79 -9.54 -6.70
C LYS A 86 9.68 -8.30 -6.87
N GLN A 87 9.65 -7.39 -5.90
CA GLN A 87 10.53 -6.22 -5.88
C GLN A 87 12.00 -6.64 -5.80
N GLU A 88 12.34 -7.58 -4.92
CA GLU A 88 13.72 -8.07 -4.78
C GLU A 88 14.23 -8.75 -6.06
N ASN A 89 13.40 -9.57 -6.71
CA ASN A 89 13.77 -10.19 -7.99
C ASN A 89 14.09 -9.13 -9.06
N ILE A 90 13.26 -8.07 -9.16
CA ILE A 90 13.51 -6.97 -10.10
C ILE A 90 14.83 -6.26 -9.79
N ARG A 91 15.10 -6.03 -8.51
CA ARG A 91 16.36 -5.41 -8.07
C ARG A 91 17.57 -6.27 -8.47
N GLN A 92 17.52 -7.58 -8.25
CA GLN A 92 18.59 -8.50 -8.65
C GLN A 92 18.79 -8.55 -10.17
N GLU A 93 17.69 -8.59 -10.94
CA GLU A 93 17.75 -8.52 -12.41
C GLU A 93 18.39 -7.21 -12.91
N GLU A 94 18.11 -6.08 -12.26
CA GLU A 94 18.72 -4.79 -12.61
C GLU A 94 20.21 -4.73 -12.23
N LEU A 95 20.61 -5.32 -11.10
CA LEU A 95 22.02 -5.42 -10.71
C LEU A 95 22.83 -6.30 -11.67
N GLN A 96 22.30 -7.47 -12.04
CA GLN A 96 22.95 -8.41 -12.97
C GLN A 96 23.03 -7.82 -14.39
N GLY A 97 21.94 -7.28 -14.92
CA GLY A 97 21.94 -6.64 -16.23
C GLY A 97 22.74 -5.34 -16.31
N GLY A 98 23.02 -4.70 -15.17
CA GLY A 98 23.98 -3.60 -15.06
C GLY A 98 25.44 -4.10 -15.12
N ALA A 99 25.74 -5.22 -14.47
CA ALA A 99 27.07 -5.83 -14.47
C ALA A 99 27.47 -6.42 -15.84
N GLU A 100 26.53 -6.96 -16.61
CA GLU A 100 26.80 -7.47 -17.97
C GLU A 100 27.01 -6.37 -19.03
N ARG A 101 26.66 -5.13 -18.71
CA ARG A 101 26.80 -3.96 -19.61
C ARG A 101 28.03 -3.10 -19.29
N GLN A 102 28.77 -3.42 -18.24
CA GLN A 102 30.05 -2.78 -17.86
C GLN A 102 31.22 -3.62 -18.36
#